data_AF-A0A7G8JML9-F1
#
_entry.id   AF-A0A7G8JML9-F1
#
_cell.length_a   1.000
_cell.length_b   1.000
_cell.length_c   1.000
_cell.angle_alpha   90.00
_cell.angle_beta   90.00
_cell.angle_gamma   90.00
#
_symmetry.space_group_name_H-M   'P 1'
#
loop_
_entity.id
_entity.type
_entity.pdbx_description
1 polymer ?
#
loop_
_entity_poly.entity_id
_entity_poly.type
_entity_poly.pdbx_seq_one_letter_code
_entity_poly.pdbx_strand_id
1 'polypeptide(L)' 'MVRVHAYPVLAFISSISLLSIAILLIPQAVKIDRYNRCVDAQVALREAINPKGLTTPGKMNYLKAVEHCEGF' A
#
# COMPACT_ATOMS: atom_id res chain seq x y z
N MET A 1 5.70 29.79 36.30
CA MET A 1 5.26 30.07 34.91
C MET A 1 5.92 29.20 33.84
N VAL A 2 6.88 28.31 34.16
CA VAL A 2 7.58 27.44 33.18
C VAL A 2 6.64 26.44 32.47
N ARG A 3 5.63 25.91 33.17
CA ARG A 3 4.71 24.90 32.61
C ARG A 3 3.80 25.44 31.49
N VAL A 4 3.39 26.70 31.55
CA VAL A 4 2.46 27.31 30.57
C VAL A 4 3.06 27.39 29.17
N HIS A 5 4.38 27.56 29.06
CA HIS A 5 5.08 27.59 27.77
C HIS A 5 5.67 26.21 27.39
N ALA A 6 5.94 25.34 28.36
CA ALA A 6 6.47 24.01 28.06
C ALA A 6 5.46 23.10 27.35
N TYR A 7 4.20 23.04 27.84
CA TYR A 7 3.16 22.22 27.22
C TYR A 7 2.86 22.55 25.75
N PRO A 8 2.68 23.83 25.34
CA PRO A 8 2.44 24.15 23.94
C PRO A 8 3.66 23.86 23.05
N VAL A 9 4.88 24.02 23.57
CA VAL A 9 6.11 23.67 22.82
C VAL A 9 6.20 22.16 22.61
N LEU A 10 5.94 21.36 23.64
CA LEU A 10 5.87 19.90 23.54
C LEU A 10 4.76 19.45 22.58
N ALA A 11 3.58 20.07 22.66
CA ALA A 11 2.47 19.78 21.75
C ALA A 11 2.85 20.08 20.29
N PHE A 12 3.52 21.20 20.05
CA PHE A 12 3.99 21.60 18.72
C PHE A 12 5.05 20.66 18.16
N ILE A 13 6.03 20.25 18.98
CA ILE A 13 7.03 19.28 18.55
C ILE A 13 6.35 17.94 18.25
N SER A 14 5.43 17.49 19.11
CA SER A 14 4.72 16.23 18.91
C SER A 14 3.88 16.22 17.64
N SER A 15 3.21 17.33 17.31
CA SER A 15 2.40 17.43 16.10
C SER A 15 3.27 17.45 14.84
N ILE A 16 4.41 18.15 14.86
CA ILE A 16 5.38 18.10 13.75
C ILE A 16 5.95 16.70 13.58
N SER A 17 6.30 16.01 14.68
CA SER A 17 6.80 14.64 14.62
C SER A 17 5.77 13.68 14.02
N LEU A 18 4.49 13.80 14.40
CA LEU A 18 3.43 12.97 13.83
C LEU A 18 3.21 13.28 12.34
N LEU A 19 3.26 14.55 11.96
CA LEU A 19 3.09 14.99 10.58
C LEU A 19 4.26 14.52 9.69
N SER A 20 5.50 14.56 10.19
CA SER A 20 6.65 14.05 9.45
C SER A 20 6.57 12.53 9.25
N ILE A 21 6.22 11.78 10.30
CA ILE A 21 5.99 10.33 10.20
C ILE A 21 4.91 10.04 9.16
N ALA A 22 3.76 10.72 9.22
CA ALA A 22 2.67 10.52 8.25
C ALA A 22 3.13 10.74 6.80
N ILE A 23 3.93 11.78 6.53
CA ILE A 23 4.49 12.05 5.21
C ILE A 23 5.45 10.92 4.77
N LEU A 24 6.31 10.45 5.68
CA LEU A 24 7.24 9.36 5.39
C LEU A 24 6.54 8.03 5.09
N LEU A 25 5.32 7.81 5.57
CA LEU A 25 4.52 6.61 5.27
C LEU A 25 3.81 6.68 3.90
N ILE A 26 3.68 7.85 3.27
CA ILE A 26 2.99 7.99 1.97
C ILE A 26 3.55 7.04 0.90
N PRO A 27 4.88 6.90 0.69
CA PRO A 27 5.41 5.99 -0.32
C PRO A 27 5.06 4.53 -0.06
N GLN A 28 4.99 4.11 1.21
CA GLN A 28 4.60 2.75 1.58
C GLN A 28 3.11 2.51 1.28
N ALA A 29 2.25 3.47 1.62
CA ALA A 29 0.83 3.41 1.32
C ALA A 29 0.57 3.36 -0.20
N VAL A 30 1.29 4.16 -0.99
CA VAL A 30 1.19 4.14 -2.46
C VAL A 30 1.65 2.81 -3.03
N LYS A 31 2.72 2.20 -2.52
CA LYS A 31 3.17 0.88 -2.95
C LYS A 31 2.13 -0.20 -2.65
N ILE A 32 1.55 -0.17 -1.45
CA ILE A 32 0.49 -1.12 -1.05
C ILE A 32 -0.75 -0.95 -1.91
N ASP A 33 -1.19 0.28 -2.16
CA ASP A 33 -2.33 0.57 -3.03
C ASP A 33 -2.12 0.11 -4.47
N ARG A 34 -0.92 0.33 -5.04
CA ARG A 34 -0.55 -0.20 -6.36
C ARG A 34 -0.56 -1.73 -6.35
N TYR A 35 0.01 -2.36 -5.33
CA TYR A 35 0.01 -3.81 -5.19
C TYR A 35 -1.41 -4.39 -5.13
N ASN A 36 -2.30 -3.78 -4.34
CA ASN A 36 -3.69 -4.21 -4.21
C ASN A 36 -4.44 -4.14 -5.54
N ARG A 37 -4.35 -3.01 -6.26
CA ARG A 37 -4.95 -2.88 -7.60
C ARG A 37 -4.45 -3.93 -8.59
N CYS A 38 -3.19 -4.30 -8.44
CA CYS A 38 -2.54 -5.35 -9.22
C CYS A 38 -3.11 -6.74 -8.91
N VAL A 39 -3.29 -7.06 -7.63
CA VAL A 39 -3.93 -8.29 -7.19
C VAL A 39 -5.40 -8.35 -7.64
N ASP A 40 -6.13 -7.25 -7.59
CA ASP A 40 -7.51 -7.18 -8.08
C ASP A 40 -7.59 -7.51 -9.58
N ALA A 41 -6.67 -6.95 -10.38
CA ALA A 41 -6.58 -7.28 -11.80
C ALA A 41 -6.23 -8.75 -12.05
N GLN A 42 -5.37 -9.36 -11.21
CA GLN A 42 -5.07 -10.79 -11.25
C GLN A 42 -6.29 -11.66 -10.99
N VAL A 43 -7.07 -11.31 -9.96
CA VAL A 43 -8.30 -12.01 -9.61
C VAL A 43 -9.31 -11.92 -10.76
N ALA A 44 -9.51 -10.72 -11.32
CA ALA A 44 -10.42 -10.52 -12.44
C ALA A 44 -10.02 -11.33 -13.69
N LEU A 45 -8.73 -11.34 -14.04
CA LEU A 45 -8.23 -12.16 -15.16
C LEU A 45 -8.44 -13.65 -14.93
N ARG A 46 -8.26 -14.11 -13.69
CA ARG A 46 -8.47 -15.51 -13.32
C ARG A 46 -9.94 -15.92 -13.42
N GLU A 47 -10.86 -15.06 -13.00
CA GLU A 47 -12.30 -15.28 -13.16
C GLU A 47 -12.72 -15.31 -14.64
N ALA A 48 -12.16 -14.40 -15.45
CA ALA A 48 -12.43 -14.36 -16.89
C ALA A 48 -11.93 -15.59 -17.65
N ILE A 49 -10.77 -16.13 -17.27
CA ILE A 49 -10.14 -17.28 -17.95
C ILE A 49 -10.74 -18.62 -17.49
N ASN A 50 -11.13 -18.75 -16.22
CA ASN A 50 -11.69 -19.98 -15.65
C ASN A 50 -13.14 -19.79 -15.16
N PRO A 51 -14.14 -19.77 -16.07
CA PRO A 51 -15.54 -19.60 -15.70
C PRO A 51 -16.12 -20.77 -14.87
N LYS A 52 -15.36 -21.87 -14.69
CA LYS A 52 -15.73 -23.04 -13.88
C LYS A 52 -15.08 -23.08 -12.49
N GLY A 53 -14.47 -21.99 -12.02
CA GLY A 53 -13.98 -21.87 -10.64
C GLY A 53 -12.68 -22.60 -10.32
N LEU A 54 -11.89 -22.98 -11.34
CA LEU A 54 -10.57 -23.58 -11.11
C LEU A 54 -9.60 -22.53 -10.56
N THR A 55 -9.21 -22.74 -9.31
CA THR A 55 -8.40 -21.83 -8.50
C THR A 55 -6.88 -22.03 -8.63
N THR A 56 -6.43 -22.96 -9.47
CA THR A 56 -5.02 -23.26 -9.67
C THR A 56 -4.45 -22.43 -10.82
N PRO A 57 -3.68 -21.36 -10.54
CA PRO A 57 -2.97 -20.65 -11.59
C PRO A 57 -1.85 -21.54 -12.11
N GLY A 58 -1.82 -21.78 -13.43
CA GLY A 58 -0.58 -22.22 -14.07
C GLY A 58 0.50 -21.18 -13.82
N LYS A 59 1.73 -21.61 -13.52
CA LYS A 59 2.88 -20.77 -13.14
C LYS A 59 3.09 -19.55 -14.06
N MET A 60 2.74 -19.68 -15.35
CA MET A 60 2.82 -18.62 -16.36
C MET A 60 1.88 -17.43 -16.10
N ASN A 61 0.67 -17.67 -15.59
CA ASN A 61 -0.30 -16.59 -15.33
C ASN A 61 0.07 -15.79 -14.07
N TYR A 62 0.64 -16.48 -13.08
CA TYR A 62 1.24 -15.81 -11.92
C TYR A 62 2.45 -14.96 -12.35
N LEU A 63 3.36 -15.51 -13.15
CA LEU A 63 4.55 -14.79 -13.61
C LEU A 63 4.22 -13.56 -14.46
N LYS A 64 3.27 -13.65 -15.40
CA LYS A 64 2.85 -12.51 -16.24
C LYS A 64 2.24 -11.39 -15.41
N ALA A 65 1.56 -11.75 -14.33
CA ALA A 65 0.94 -10.76 -13.49
C ALA A 65 1.88 -10.20 -12.42
N VAL A 66 2.92 -10.94 -12.01
CA VAL A 66 4.06 -10.38 -11.29
C VAL A 66 4.83 -9.41 -12.19
N GLU A 67 5.08 -9.78 -13.45
CA GLU A 67 5.74 -8.90 -14.45
C GLU A 67 4.96 -7.60 -14.68
N HIS A 68 3.62 -7.64 -14.73
CA HIS A 68 2.80 -6.43 -14.84
C HIS A 68 2.85 -5.54 -13.57
N CYS A 69 3.15 -6.13 -12.41
CA CYS A 69 3.10 -5.46 -11.12
C CYS A 69 4.47 -5.01 -10.60
N GLU A 70 5.54 -5.69 -11.00
CA GLU A 70 6.94 -5.34 -10.74
C GLU A 70 7.60 -4.63 -11.93
N GLY A 71 6.95 -4.62 -13.10
CA GLY A 71 7.39 -3.92 -14.31
C GLY A 71 7.18 -2.41 -14.24
N PHE A 72 7.72 -1.76 -13.22
CA PHE A 72 8.23 -0.38 -13.17
C PHE A 72 8.85 -0.06 -11.82
#